data_AF-A0A2T0RNQ4-F1
#
_entry.id   AF-A0A2T0RNQ4-F1
#
_cell.length_a   1.000
_cell.length_b   1.000
_cell.length_c   1.000
_cell.angle_alpha   90.00
_cell.angle_beta   90.00
_cell.angle_gamma   90.00
#
_symmetry.space_group_name_H-M   'P 1'
#
loop_
_entity.id
_entity.type
_entity.pdbx_description
1 polymer ?
#
loop_
_entity_poly.entity_id
_entity_poly.type
_entity_poly.pdbx_seq_one_letter_code
_entity_poly.pdbx_strand_id
1 'polypeptide(L)'
;MTDEGSPAALLASYARFPIRPGLSDAELDAVEKEFGFSFADDHRAFLAAGLPAGRGWPDWRDGDRDQLREKLALPVEGVLFDVLENDFWYEGWGPRPAAPGTALAVARGFLVTAPRLIPVYSHRYLPAGRGGSGHPVLSVMQTDVILYGADLADYLRREFGGATPALDGVRATVAFWRDLA
;
A
#
# COMPACT_ATOMS: atom_id res chain seq x y z
N MET A 1 -14.69 -25.26 -0.55
CA MET A 1 -15.18 -24.29 -1.54
C MET A 1 -13.94 -23.79 -2.26
N THR A 2 -13.72 -24.24 -3.48
CA THR A 2 -12.47 -24.06 -4.22
C THR A 2 -12.22 -22.58 -4.49
N ASP A 3 -11.00 -22.14 -4.18
CA ASP A 3 -10.48 -20.77 -4.20
C ASP A 3 -10.29 -20.21 -5.63
N GLU A 4 -11.02 -20.69 -6.63
CA GLU A 4 -10.79 -20.42 -8.05
C GLU A 4 -11.03 -18.95 -8.48
N GLY A 5 -11.45 -18.09 -7.56
CA GLY A 5 -11.70 -16.66 -7.80
C GLY A 5 -10.91 -15.68 -6.93
N SER A 6 -9.98 -16.13 -6.08
CA SER A 6 -9.24 -15.21 -5.20
C SER A 6 -8.16 -14.42 -5.94
N PRO A 7 -7.75 -13.24 -5.44
CA PRO A 7 -6.59 -12.53 -5.98
C PRO A 7 -5.31 -13.37 -5.97
N ALA A 8 -5.13 -14.27 -4.98
CA ALA A 8 -3.98 -15.17 -4.92
C ALA A 8 -4.01 -16.24 -6.02
N ALA A 9 -5.16 -16.88 -6.24
CA ALA A 9 -5.35 -17.83 -7.34
C ALA A 9 -5.17 -17.16 -8.71
N LEU A 10 -5.68 -15.94 -8.87
CA LEU A 10 -5.45 -15.12 -10.06
C LEU A 10 -3.95 -14.86 -10.29
N LEU A 11 -3.22 -14.44 -9.26
CA LEU A 11 -1.78 -14.21 -9.38
C LEU A 11 -1.03 -15.50 -9.75
N ALA A 12 -1.39 -16.61 -9.11
CA ALA A 12 -0.80 -17.92 -9.40
C ALA A 12 -1.05 -18.34 -10.86
N SER A 13 -2.20 -18.01 -11.44
CA SER A 13 -2.54 -18.34 -12.83
C SER A 13 -1.60 -17.71 -13.87
N TYR A 14 -0.94 -16.59 -13.53
CA TYR A 14 0.06 -15.98 -14.41
C TYR A 14 1.37 -16.77 -14.47
N ALA A 15 1.64 -17.66 -13.49
CA ALA A 15 2.86 -18.46 -13.40
C ALA A 15 4.18 -17.66 -13.51
N ARG A 16 4.15 -16.38 -13.08
CA ARG A 16 5.31 -15.47 -13.15
C ARG A 16 6.12 -15.42 -11.86
N PHE A 17 5.54 -15.81 -10.73
CA PHE A 17 6.12 -15.69 -9.40
C PHE A 17 5.95 -16.97 -8.60
N PRO A 18 6.90 -17.32 -7.74
CA PRO A 18 6.69 -18.33 -6.72
C PRO A 18 5.60 -17.87 -5.75
N ILE A 19 4.61 -18.73 -5.51
CA ILE A 19 3.59 -18.53 -4.47
C ILE A 19 3.83 -19.58 -3.40
N ARG A 20 4.20 -19.13 -2.19
CA ARG A 20 4.38 -19.99 -1.02
C ARG A 20 3.05 -20.21 -0.31
N PRO A 21 2.96 -21.19 0.62
CA PRO A 21 1.82 -21.29 1.51
C PRO A 21 1.52 -19.93 2.16
N GLY A 22 0.25 -19.56 2.16
CA GLY A 22 -0.22 -18.30 2.73
C GLY A 22 0.06 -18.19 4.22
N LEU A 23 -0.06 -16.99 4.75
CA LEU A 23 0.13 -16.71 6.18
C LEU A 23 -1.06 -17.24 6.98
N SER A 24 -0.79 -17.91 8.09
CA SER A 24 -1.80 -18.22 9.10
C SER A 24 -2.26 -16.95 9.82
N ASP A 25 -3.43 -17.00 10.46
CA ASP A 25 -3.91 -15.88 11.29
C ASP A 25 -2.91 -15.48 12.37
N ALA A 26 -2.23 -16.44 13.00
CA ALA A 26 -1.21 -16.18 13.99
C ALA A 26 0.01 -15.46 13.41
N GLU A 27 0.43 -15.80 12.19
CA GLU A 27 1.52 -15.09 11.50
C GLU A 27 1.11 -13.67 11.12
N LEU A 28 -0.11 -13.49 10.58
CA LEU A 28 -0.64 -12.16 10.25
C LEU A 28 -0.73 -11.28 11.49
N ASP A 29 -1.27 -11.80 12.60
CA ASP A 29 -1.39 -11.06 13.86
C ASP A 29 -0.02 -10.73 14.46
N ALA A 30 0.98 -11.61 14.30
CA ALA A 30 2.35 -11.34 14.71
C ALA A 30 2.97 -10.19 13.91
N VAL A 31 2.79 -10.17 12.59
CA VAL A 31 3.25 -9.07 11.72
C VAL A 31 2.56 -7.75 12.09
N GLU A 32 1.23 -7.76 12.23
CA GLU A 32 0.46 -6.57 12.63
C GLU A 32 0.96 -5.98 13.96
N LYS A 33 1.21 -6.86 14.95
CA LYS A 33 1.77 -6.47 16.24
C LYS A 33 3.20 -5.95 16.15
N GLU A 34 4.06 -6.60 15.37
CA GLU A 34 5.47 -6.22 15.21
C GLU A 34 5.62 -4.83 14.58
N PHE A 35 4.83 -4.54 13.55
CA PHE A 35 4.96 -3.32 12.77
C PHE A 35 3.96 -2.22 13.14
N GLY A 36 3.04 -2.49 14.07
CA GLY A 36 2.11 -1.50 14.62
C GLY A 36 1.06 -1.03 13.62
N PHE A 37 0.51 -1.94 12.82
CA PHE A 37 -0.61 -1.66 11.91
C PHE A 37 -1.56 -2.86 11.85
N SER A 38 -2.74 -2.69 11.26
CA SER A 38 -3.59 -3.83 10.88
C SER A 38 -3.79 -3.83 9.37
N PHE A 39 -3.67 -5.00 8.74
CA PHE A 39 -4.01 -5.15 7.33
C PHE A 39 -5.50 -4.87 7.13
N ALA A 40 -5.87 -4.40 5.93
CA ALA A 40 -7.25 -4.49 5.47
C ALA A 40 -7.64 -5.97 5.27
N ASP A 41 -8.93 -6.27 5.38
CA ASP A 41 -9.45 -7.64 5.39
C ASP A 41 -9.19 -8.36 4.04
N ASP A 42 -9.25 -7.63 2.93
CA ASP A 42 -8.91 -8.14 1.59
C ASP A 42 -7.41 -8.42 1.42
N HIS A 43 -6.56 -7.58 2.03
CA HIS A 43 -5.11 -7.81 2.04
C HIS A 43 -4.76 -9.02 2.92
N ARG A 44 -5.40 -9.21 4.09
CA ARG A 44 -5.25 -10.43 4.89
C ARG A 44 -5.66 -11.67 4.10
N ALA A 45 -6.84 -11.63 3.49
CA ALA A 45 -7.36 -12.74 2.70
C ALA A 45 -6.41 -13.11 1.55
N PHE A 46 -5.85 -12.12 0.85
CA PHE A 46 -4.86 -12.34 -0.19
C PHE A 46 -3.61 -13.05 0.33
N LEU A 47 -3.00 -12.55 1.40
CA LEU A 47 -1.78 -13.13 1.99
C LEU A 47 -2.02 -14.50 2.64
N ALA A 48 -3.22 -14.75 3.15
CA ALA A 48 -3.63 -16.04 3.72
C ALA A 48 -3.91 -17.10 2.65
N ALA A 49 -4.41 -16.70 1.49
CA ALA A 49 -4.66 -17.61 0.37
C ALA A 49 -3.35 -18.03 -0.33
N GLY A 50 -2.36 -17.14 -0.41
CA GLY A 50 -1.03 -17.47 -0.94
C GLY A 50 -0.06 -16.31 -0.76
N LEU A 51 1.18 -16.64 -0.38
CA LEU A 51 2.20 -15.62 -0.13
C LEU A 51 3.13 -15.48 -1.35
N PRO A 52 2.97 -14.45 -2.19
CA PRO A 52 3.87 -14.24 -3.31
C PRO A 52 5.28 -13.91 -2.83
N ALA A 53 6.27 -14.37 -3.58
CA ALA A 53 7.68 -14.21 -3.25
C ALA A 53 8.50 -13.74 -4.46
N GLY A 54 9.71 -13.24 -4.18
CA GLY A 54 10.63 -12.73 -5.18
C GLY A 54 10.64 -11.21 -5.27
N ARG A 55 11.41 -10.67 -6.23
CA ARG A 55 11.66 -9.23 -6.36
C ARG A 55 10.34 -8.45 -6.46
N GLY A 56 10.21 -7.42 -5.63
CA GLY A 56 9.04 -6.55 -5.59
C GLY A 56 8.02 -6.94 -4.52
N TRP A 57 7.92 -8.21 -4.14
CA TRP A 57 6.99 -8.67 -3.10
C TRP A 57 7.59 -8.48 -1.69
N PRO A 58 6.83 -7.93 -0.73
CA PRO A 58 7.24 -7.93 0.67
C PRO A 58 7.19 -9.36 1.24
N ASP A 59 8.30 -9.85 1.79
CA ASP A 59 8.33 -11.14 2.48
C ASP A 59 7.99 -10.95 3.97
N TRP A 60 6.71 -11.00 4.28
CA TRP A 60 6.21 -10.86 5.65
C TRP A 60 6.64 -12.01 6.58
N ARG A 61 6.93 -13.20 6.04
CA ARG A 61 7.29 -14.37 6.85
C ARG A 61 8.76 -14.36 7.23
N ASP A 62 9.64 -14.26 6.23
CA ASP A 62 11.08 -14.50 6.37
C ASP A 62 11.94 -13.31 5.92
N GLY A 63 11.30 -12.23 5.46
CA GLY A 63 12.00 -11.05 4.95
C GLY A 63 12.74 -10.25 6.01
N ASP A 64 13.76 -9.54 5.56
CA ASP A 64 14.51 -8.59 6.35
C ASP A 64 13.57 -7.52 6.95
N ARG A 65 13.58 -7.41 8.28
CA ARG A 65 12.67 -6.52 9.01
C ARG A 65 13.00 -5.04 8.81
N ASP A 66 14.26 -4.69 8.58
CA ASP A 66 14.65 -3.31 8.31
C ASP A 66 14.21 -2.90 6.90
N GLN A 67 14.33 -3.79 5.91
CA GLN A 67 13.78 -3.55 4.57
C GLN A 67 12.26 -3.41 4.57
N LEU A 68 11.55 -4.19 5.40
CA LEU A 68 10.09 -4.03 5.56
C LEU A 68 9.74 -2.70 6.22
N ARG A 69 10.48 -2.28 7.26
CA ARG A 69 10.30 -0.96 7.89
C ARG A 69 10.52 0.16 6.89
N GLU A 70 11.56 0.08 6.07
CA GLU A 70 11.85 1.04 5.01
C GLU A 70 10.68 1.13 4.03
N LYS A 71 10.24 -0.01 3.47
CA LYS A 71 9.09 -0.07 2.55
C LYS A 71 7.82 0.54 3.13
N LEU A 72 7.56 0.27 4.40
CA LEU A 72 6.41 0.83 5.11
C LEU A 72 6.53 2.34 5.41
N ALA A 73 7.74 2.90 5.37
CA ALA A 73 8.01 4.32 5.58
C ALA A 73 8.01 5.11 4.26
N LEU A 74 8.35 4.46 3.13
CA LEU A 74 8.50 5.10 1.82
C LEU A 74 7.36 6.05 1.41
N PRO A 75 6.06 5.74 1.59
CA PRO A 75 5.00 6.67 1.21
C PRO A 75 5.08 8.00 1.97
N VAL A 76 5.32 7.94 3.28
CA VAL A 76 5.41 9.15 4.13
C VAL A 76 6.71 9.89 3.87
N GLU A 77 7.83 9.17 3.84
CA GLU A 77 9.15 9.79 3.63
C GLU A 77 9.26 10.41 2.23
N GLY A 78 8.59 9.84 1.21
CA GLY A 78 8.50 10.44 -0.12
C GLY A 78 7.74 11.78 -0.12
N VAL A 79 6.62 11.88 0.58
CA VAL A 79 5.90 13.16 0.72
C VAL A 79 6.74 14.18 1.48
N LEU A 80 7.40 13.75 2.57
CA LEU A 80 8.27 14.63 3.35
C LEU A 80 9.48 15.12 2.57
N PHE A 81 10.02 14.29 1.69
CA PHE A 81 11.05 14.69 0.74
C PHE A 81 10.53 15.81 -0.17
N ASP A 82 9.34 15.68 -0.74
CA ASP A 82 8.79 16.73 -1.61
C ASP A 82 8.48 18.04 -0.86
N VAL A 83 8.08 17.96 0.42
CA VAL A 83 7.92 19.14 1.28
C VAL A 83 9.23 19.90 1.45
N LEU A 84 10.35 19.18 1.53
CA LEU A 84 11.66 19.76 1.78
C LEU A 84 12.35 20.22 0.50
N GLU A 85 12.30 19.40 -0.55
CA GLU A 85 13.15 19.53 -1.74
C GLU A 85 12.38 20.01 -2.98
N ASN A 86 11.05 19.83 -3.04
CA ASN A 86 10.24 20.08 -4.26
C ASN A 86 9.08 21.06 -4.06
N ASP A 87 9.16 21.90 -3.02
CA ASP A 87 8.17 22.94 -2.69
C ASP A 87 6.72 22.47 -2.51
N PHE A 88 6.51 21.16 -2.31
CA PHE A 88 5.19 20.62 -2.09
C PHE A 88 4.60 21.11 -0.77
N TRP A 89 3.31 21.44 -0.81
CA TRP A 89 2.52 21.68 0.39
C TRP A 89 1.05 21.39 0.12
N TYR A 90 0.49 20.44 0.86
CA TYR A 90 -0.92 20.10 0.72
C TYR A 90 -1.81 21.18 1.35
N GLU A 91 -2.75 21.72 0.57
CA GLU A 91 -3.62 22.84 0.98
C GLU A 91 -4.39 22.56 2.28
N GLY A 92 -4.80 21.30 2.50
CA GLY A 92 -5.51 20.88 3.72
C GLY A 92 -4.67 20.97 5.00
N TRP A 93 -3.37 21.23 4.93
CA TRP A 93 -2.51 21.48 6.09
C TRP A 93 -2.51 22.95 6.56
N GLY A 94 -3.20 23.84 5.82
CA GLY A 94 -3.19 25.27 6.08
C GLY A 94 -1.96 25.98 5.51
N PRO A 95 -1.58 27.18 6.00
CA PRO A 95 -0.43 27.92 5.45
C PRO A 95 0.92 27.22 5.71
N ARG A 96 1.79 27.17 4.70
CA ARG A 96 3.16 26.63 4.83
C ARG A 96 4.01 27.53 5.74
N PRO A 97 4.63 26.98 6.80
CA PRO A 97 5.63 27.71 7.58
C PRO A 97 6.84 28.10 6.72
N ALA A 98 7.39 29.29 6.93
CA ALA A 98 8.55 29.78 6.16
C ALA A 98 9.85 29.03 6.46
N ALA A 99 10.02 28.52 7.69
CA ALA A 99 11.21 27.76 8.07
C ALA A 99 11.08 26.29 7.63
N PRO A 100 12.00 25.75 6.80
CA PRO A 100 11.88 24.40 6.26
C PRO A 100 11.73 23.31 7.33
N GLY A 101 12.52 23.38 8.41
CA GLY A 101 12.42 22.42 9.51
C GLY A 101 11.07 22.47 10.24
N THR A 102 10.42 23.64 10.30
CA THR A 102 9.07 23.78 10.87
C THR A 102 8.01 23.23 9.92
N ALA A 103 8.13 23.52 8.61
CA ALA A 103 7.24 22.96 7.60
C ALA A 103 7.27 21.42 7.61
N LEU A 104 8.48 20.84 7.68
CA LEU A 104 8.66 19.39 7.77
C LEU A 104 8.03 18.79 9.03
N ALA A 105 8.21 19.43 10.19
CA ALA A 105 7.62 18.96 11.44
C ALA A 105 6.08 19.00 11.41
N VAL A 106 5.50 20.06 10.84
CA VAL A 106 4.04 20.19 10.66
C VAL A 106 3.52 19.12 9.69
N ALA A 107 4.16 18.94 8.54
CA ALA A 107 3.78 17.92 7.56
C ALA A 107 3.81 16.51 8.18
N ARG A 108 4.86 16.18 8.95
CA ARG A 108 4.97 14.89 9.67
C ARG A 108 3.82 14.71 10.67
N GLY A 109 3.42 15.78 11.36
CA GLY A 109 2.28 15.78 12.28
C GLY A 109 0.94 15.50 11.61
N PHE A 110 0.73 15.94 10.38
CA PHE A 110 -0.47 15.56 9.62
C PHE A 110 -0.38 14.13 9.07
N LEU A 111 0.76 13.74 8.53
CA LEU A 111 0.95 12.42 7.90
C LEU A 111 0.80 11.26 8.90
N VAL A 112 1.15 11.44 10.17
CA VAL A 112 0.95 10.39 11.20
C VAL A 112 -0.53 10.11 11.49
N THR A 113 -1.44 11.03 11.13
CA THR A 113 -2.88 10.84 11.32
C THR A 113 -3.55 10.12 10.15
N ALA A 114 -2.90 10.06 8.99
CA ALA A 114 -3.40 9.33 7.84
C ALA A 114 -3.20 7.81 8.07
N PRO A 115 -4.19 6.96 7.74
CA PRO A 115 -4.01 5.52 7.68
C PRO A 115 -2.75 5.15 6.89
N ARG A 116 -1.92 4.30 7.49
CA ARG A 116 -0.65 3.85 6.90
C ARG A 116 -0.92 3.11 5.59
N LEU A 117 -0.05 3.31 4.61
CA LEU A 117 -0.06 2.53 3.38
C LEU A 117 0.83 1.29 3.56
N ILE A 118 0.25 0.11 3.31
CA ILE A 118 0.88 -1.20 3.48
C ILE A 118 1.28 -1.73 2.11
N PRO A 119 2.55 -2.14 1.91
CA PRO A 119 3.05 -2.53 0.60
C PRO A 119 2.38 -3.82 0.13
N VAL A 120 1.98 -3.82 -1.15
CA VAL A 120 1.49 -5.00 -1.88
C VAL A 120 2.61 -5.51 -2.78
N TYR A 121 3.14 -4.66 -3.66
CA TYR A 121 4.20 -5.01 -4.62
C TYR A 121 4.92 -3.76 -5.10
N SER A 122 6.25 -3.72 -5.05
CA SER A 122 7.05 -2.58 -5.49
C SER A 122 6.55 -1.27 -4.84
N HIS A 123 6.11 -0.29 -5.62
CA HIS A 123 5.54 0.99 -5.17
C HIS A 123 4.00 0.96 -5.10
N ARG A 124 3.39 -0.22 -4.96
CA ARG A 124 1.95 -0.42 -4.85
C ARG A 124 1.55 -0.67 -3.41
N TYR A 125 0.49 -0.01 -2.96
CA TYR A 125 0.06 -0.01 -1.57
C TYR A 125 -1.46 -0.10 -1.42
N LEU A 126 -1.88 -0.61 -0.26
CA LEU A 126 -3.25 -0.54 0.24
C LEU A 126 -3.29 0.21 1.57
N PRO A 127 -4.37 0.94 1.88
CA PRO A 127 -4.62 1.45 3.23
C PRO A 127 -4.64 0.33 4.29
N ALA A 128 -4.06 0.63 5.45
CA ALA A 128 -4.24 -0.16 6.66
C ALA A 128 -5.65 0.03 7.25
N GLY A 129 -6.13 -0.98 7.97
CA GLY A 129 -7.37 -0.89 8.75
C GLY A 129 -8.17 -2.19 8.76
N ARG A 130 -8.23 -2.86 9.91
CA ARG A 130 -9.07 -4.04 10.11
C ARG A 130 -10.55 -3.67 9.95
N GLY A 131 -11.33 -4.54 9.29
CA GLY A 131 -12.72 -4.24 8.93
C GLY A 131 -12.88 -3.39 7.67
N GLY A 132 -11.78 -2.94 7.06
CA GLY A 132 -11.76 -2.29 5.76
C GLY A 132 -11.53 -3.29 4.62
N SER A 133 -12.17 -3.08 3.47
CA SER A 133 -11.97 -3.89 2.26
C SER A 133 -12.41 -3.10 1.03
N GLY A 134 -12.01 -3.54 -0.17
CA GLY A 134 -12.40 -2.91 -1.43
C GLY A 134 -11.69 -1.56 -1.63
N HIS A 135 -10.50 -1.42 -1.03
CA HIS A 135 -9.67 -0.26 -1.27
C HIS A 135 -9.01 -0.36 -2.65
N PRO A 136 -8.95 0.73 -3.43
CA PRO A 136 -8.16 0.72 -4.64
C PRO A 136 -6.68 0.60 -4.29
N VAL A 137 -5.95 -0.12 -5.13
CA VAL A 137 -4.49 -0.21 -5.02
C VAL A 137 -3.89 1.09 -5.55
N LEU A 138 -3.09 1.73 -4.72
CA LEU A 138 -2.41 2.98 -5.06
C LEU A 138 -1.00 2.68 -5.54
N SER A 139 -0.56 3.40 -6.56
CA SER A 139 0.87 3.59 -6.81
C SER A 139 1.32 4.87 -6.13
N VAL A 140 2.37 4.80 -5.32
CA VAL A 140 2.87 5.98 -4.58
C VAL A 140 4.37 6.14 -4.81
N MET A 141 4.73 7.27 -5.42
CA MET A 141 6.10 7.74 -5.60
C MET A 141 6.17 9.19 -5.16
N GLN A 142 6.59 9.41 -3.91
CA GLN A 142 6.55 10.74 -3.29
C GLN A 142 5.12 11.32 -3.35
N THR A 143 4.91 12.51 -3.91
CA THR A 143 3.58 13.10 -4.09
C THR A 143 2.88 12.71 -5.40
N ASP A 144 3.54 11.92 -6.26
CA ASP A 144 2.89 11.28 -7.41
C ASP A 144 2.12 10.03 -6.92
N VAL A 145 0.83 10.22 -6.72
CA VAL A 145 -0.12 9.20 -6.29
C VAL A 145 -1.09 8.94 -7.43
N ILE A 146 -1.25 7.68 -7.85
CA ILE A 146 -2.24 7.31 -8.85
C ILE A 146 -3.00 6.05 -8.43
N LEU A 147 -4.26 5.96 -8.87
CA LEU A 147 -5.03 4.72 -8.79
C LEU A 147 -4.46 3.71 -9.80
N TYR A 148 -4.07 2.53 -9.33
CA TYR A 148 -3.50 1.48 -10.18
C TYR A 148 -4.37 0.22 -10.25
N GLY A 149 -5.46 0.16 -9.48
CA GLY A 149 -6.50 -0.86 -9.60
C GLY A 149 -7.67 -0.54 -8.68
N ALA A 150 -8.89 -0.90 -9.09
CA ALA A 150 -10.09 -0.66 -8.31
C ALA A 150 -10.14 -1.50 -7.01
N ASP A 151 -9.52 -2.68 -7.06
CA ASP A 151 -9.30 -3.60 -5.95
C ASP A 151 -8.04 -4.44 -6.24
N LEU A 152 -7.69 -5.39 -5.36
CA LEU A 152 -6.54 -6.29 -5.57
C LEU A 152 -6.66 -7.14 -6.85
N ALA A 153 -7.84 -7.63 -7.21
CA ALA A 153 -8.00 -8.47 -8.39
C ALA A 153 -7.81 -7.66 -9.68
N ASP A 154 -8.43 -6.48 -9.78
CA ASP A 154 -8.25 -5.55 -10.89
C ASP A 154 -6.80 -5.07 -11.00
N TYR A 155 -6.17 -4.75 -9.88
CA TYR A 155 -4.73 -4.43 -9.81
C TYR A 155 -3.87 -5.54 -10.44
N LEU A 156 -4.05 -6.80 -10.03
CA LEU A 156 -3.25 -7.92 -10.54
C LEU A 156 -3.49 -8.14 -12.05
N ARG A 157 -4.71 -7.94 -12.54
CA ARG A 157 -5.01 -7.99 -13.98
C ARG A 157 -4.29 -6.90 -14.77
N ARG A 158 -4.16 -5.70 -14.20
CA ARG A 158 -3.43 -4.58 -14.81
C ARG A 158 -1.93 -4.80 -14.81
N GLU A 159 -1.37 -5.15 -13.66
CA GLU A 159 0.07 -5.29 -13.48
C GLU A 159 0.63 -6.52 -14.22
N PHE A 160 -0.11 -7.64 -14.25
CA PHE A 160 0.39 -8.91 -14.77
C PHE A 160 -0.41 -9.50 -15.93
N GLY A 161 -1.71 -9.20 -16.02
CA GLY A 161 -2.59 -9.73 -17.05
C GLY A 161 -2.68 -8.90 -18.34
N GLY A 162 -2.12 -7.68 -18.36
CA GLY A 162 -2.16 -6.78 -19.51
C GLY A 162 -3.53 -6.15 -19.78
N ALA A 163 -4.51 -6.30 -18.87
CA ALA A 163 -5.80 -5.67 -18.99
C ALA A 163 -5.74 -4.25 -18.43
N THR A 164 -6.11 -3.23 -19.21
CA THR A 164 -6.11 -1.83 -18.74
C THR A 164 -7.46 -1.14 -18.96
N PRO A 165 -8.58 -1.61 -18.34
CA PRO A 165 -9.82 -0.85 -18.37
C PRO A 165 -9.64 0.55 -17.76
N ALA A 166 -10.53 1.50 -18.06
CA ALA A 166 -10.53 2.77 -17.34
C ALA A 166 -10.91 2.56 -15.86
N LEU A 167 -10.39 3.39 -14.96
CA LEU A 167 -10.75 3.41 -13.53
C LEU A 167 -11.80 4.49 -13.24
N ASP A 168 -12.76 4.64 -14.16
CA ASP A 168 -13.76 5.70 -14.09
C ASP A 168 -14.61 5.58 -12.82
N GLY A 169 -14.70 6.65 -12.06
CA GLY A 169 -15.48 6.71 -10.82
C GLY A 169 -14.83 6.06 -9.59
N VAL A 170 -13.67 5.40 -9.74
CA VAL A 170 -12.89 4.89 -8.60
C VAL A 170 -12.20 6.06 -7.90
N ARG A 171 -12.17 6.03 -6.56
CA ARG A 171 -11.45 7.02 -5.75
C ARG A 171 -10.75 6.35 -4.59
N ALA A 172 -9.59 6.88 -4.21
CA ALA A 172 -8.93 6.42 -2.99
C ALA A 172 -9.82 6.69 -1.78
N THR A 173 -9.73 5.81 -0.80
CA THR A 173 -10.64 5.78 0.36
C THR A 173 -10.13 6.61 1.52
N VAL A 174 -8.82 6.87 1.56
CA VAL A 174 -8.17 7.69 2.58
C VAL A 174 -8.05 9.12 2.08
N ALA A 175 -8.62 10.08 2.80
CA ALA A 175 -8.77 11.48 2.36
C ALA A 175 -7.45 12.10 1.85
N PHE A 176 -6.37 12.03 2.63
CA PHE A 176 -5.08 12.59 2.23
C PHE A 176 -4.56 11.98 0.91
N TRP A 177 -4.50 10.65 0.82
CA TRP A 177 -4.02 9.97 -0.38
C TRP A 177 -4.97 10.12 -1.58
N ARG A 178 -6.27 10.28 -1.33
CA ARG A 178 -7.29 10.54 -2.36
C ARG A 178 -7.10 11.89 -2.99
N ASP A 179 -6.81 12.91 -2.19
CA ASP A 179 -6.72 14.27 -2.70
C ASP A 179 -5.41 14.49 -3.47
N LEU A 180 -4.47 13.54 -3.42
CA LEU A 180 -3.28 13.47 -4.28
C LEU A 180 -3.47 12.60 -5.54
N ALA A 181 -4.56 11.84 -5.64
CA ALA A 181 -4.76 10.79 -6.65
C ALA A 181 -5.74 11.15 -7.78
#